data_AF-A0A8H6GU36-F1
#
_entry.id   AF-A0A8H6GU36-F1
#
_cell.length_a   1.000
_cell.length_b   1.000
_cell.length_c   1.000
_cell.angle_alpha   90.00
_cell.angle_beta   90.00
_cell.angle_gamma   90.00
#
_symmetry.space_group_name_H-M   'P 1'
#
loop_
_entity.id
_entity.type
_entity.pdbx_description
1 polymer ?
#
loop_
_entity_poly.entity_id
_entity_poly.type
_entity_poly.pdbx_seq_one_letter_code
_entity_poly.pdbx_strand_id
1 'polypeptide(L)'
;MRSNSSFVSFCPGSSLSRNSHFSTIEDYVLLSQYNGTVGGHNGSDSRVYVTVDWDKAPKAPNTTEVFINITSDCRGFERYAGQEPRVVATVINREVPDDFEGFVESDGHVSIEASHYQDIYEGDSDDESLEYHTIKNYGRTLAGVGLYPLDTETLEVGEGPALEYEMYLFSNHSAANVTLFISPAANYLGDRNPLEYAIVLFPSGEDQPEPTIVQPIGPNVGSNMPEGWGYVVPNAV
;
A
#
# COMPACT_ATOMS: atom_id res chain seq x y z
N MET A 1 2.46 9.30 8.94
CA MET A 1 1.71 8.45 9.90
C MET A 1 2.63 7.35 10.39
N ARG A 2 2.83 7.17 11.70
CA ARG A 2 3.74 6.13 12.23
C ARG A 2 2.94 4.83 12.43
N SER A 3 3.46 3.70 11.95
CA SER A 3 2.86 2.40 12.24
C SER A 3 3.01 2.10 13.73
N ASN A 4 1.91 1.77 14.41
CA ASN A 4 1.88 1.65 15.87
C ASN A 4 1.93 0.20 16.36
N SER A 5 1.68 -0.80 15.51
CA SER A 5 1.69 -2.20 15.94
C SER A 5 1.90 -3.20 14.81
N SER A 6 2.78 -4.16 15.06
CA SER A 6 2.95 -5.40 14.30
C SER A 6 2.81 -6.59 15.25
N PHE A 7 2.69 -7.82 14.75
CA PHE A 7 2.62 -9.00 15.62
C PHE A 7 3.42 -10.18 15.08
N VAL A 8 3.85 -11.04 15.99
CA VAL A 8 4.45 -12.36 15.70
C VAL A 8 3.56 -13.42 16.31
N SER A 9 3.18 -14.43 15.52
CA SER A 9 2.40 -15.57 16.00
C SER A 9 3.30 -16.78 16.19
N PHE A 10 3.16 -17.44 17.33
CA PHE A 10 3.87 -18.66 17.69
C PHE A 10 2.88 -19.82 17.69
N CYS A 11 3.10 -20.78 16.78
CA CYS A 11 2.21 -21.91 16.55
C CYS A 11 2.84 -23.22 17.07
N PRO A 12 2.03 -24.17 17.57
CA PRO A 12 2.53 -25.44 18.05
C PRO A 12 2.98 -26.36 16.90
N GLY A 13 4.22 -26.84 16.97
CA GLY A 13 4.75 -27.91 16.10
C GLY A 13 4.60 -29.32 16.67
N SER A 14 4.05 -29.47 17.88
CA SER A 14 3.83 -30.76 18.54
C SER A 14 2.61 -30.72 19.46
N SER A 15 2.13 -31.89 19.88
CA SER A 15 1.02 -32.01 20.85
C SER A 15 1.41 -31.65 22.29
N LEU A 16 2.70 -31.39 22.56
CA LEU A 16 3.18 -31.02 23.88
C LEU A 16 3.08 -29.51 24.09
N SER A 17 2.65 -29.11 25.29
CA SER A 17 2.73 -27.73 25.74
C SER A 17 4.18 -27.30 25.89
N ARG A 18 4.49 -26.07 25.48
CA ARG A 18 5.81 -25.43 25.57
C ARG A 18 5.66 -24.01 26.06
N ASN A 19 6.50 -23.62 27.01
CA ASN A 19 6.58 -22.24 27.45
C ASN A 19 7.69 -21.52 26.69
N SER A 20 7.42 -20.27 26.36
CA SER A 20 8.34 -19.37 25.69
C SER A 20 8.44 -18.07 26.47
N HIS A 21 9.63 -17.48 26.48
CA HIS A 21 9.91 -16.17 27.03
C HIS A 21 10.41 -15.26 25.91
N PHE A 22 9.92 -14.02 25.92
CA PHE A 22 10.20 -12.99 24.91
C PHE A 22 10.88 -11.82 25.58
N SER A 23 11.89 -11.23 24.93
CA SER A 23 12.60 -10.06 25.46
C SER A 23 13.23 -9.23 24.36
N THR A 24 13.40 -7.93 24.62
CA THR A 24 14.10 -6.95 23.81
C THR A 24 14.93 -6.07 24.75
N ILE A 25 16.01 -5.47 24.25
CA ILE A 25 16.94 -4.64 25.05
C ILE A 25 16.50 -3.17 24.99
N GLU A 26 15.85 -2.80 23.90
CA GLU A 26 15.40 -1.47 23.57
C GLU A 26 14.14 -1.12 24.37
N ASP A 27 14.26 -0.14 25.26
CA ASP A 27 13.19 0.31 26.16
C ASP A 27 12.02 1.00 25.44
N TYR A 28 12.23 1.39 24.18
CA TYR A 28 11.23 1.94 23.28
C TYR A 28 10.50 0.87 22.44
N VAL A 29 10.90 -0.41 22.51
CA VAL A 29 10.17 -1.51 21.88
C VAL A 29 9.41 -2.30 22.93
N LEU A 30 8.09 -2.27 22.83
CA LEU A 30 7.19 -2.82 23.83
C LEU A 30 6.51 -4.08 23.29
N LEU A 31 6.51 -5.14 24.11
CA LEU A 31 5.85 -6.40 23.81
C LEU A 31 4.55 -6.52 24.62
N SER A 32 3.47 -6.99 24.01
CA SER A 32 2.19 -7.19 24.71
C SER A 32 2.28 -8.25 25.81
N GLN A 33 3.22 -9.19 25.69
CA GLN A 33 3.50 -10.23 26.66
C GLN A 33 4.97 -10.67 26.55
N TYR A 34 5.57 -10.99 27.70
CA TYR A 34 6.96 -11.47 27.81
C TYR A 34 7.05 -12.98 28.05
N ASN A 35 5.91 -13.63 28.25
CA ASN A 35 5.78 -15.07 28.38
C ASN A 35 4.60 -15.55 27.54
N GLY A 36 4.70 -16.75 26.99
CA GLY A 36 3.63 -17.38 26.23
C GLY A 36 3.70 -18.90 26.32
N THR A 37 2.59 -19.56 25.99
CA THR A 37 2.51 -21.01 25.96
C THR A 37 1.91 -21.44 24.63
N VAL A 38 2.51 -22.44 23.98
CA VAL A 38 2.02 -23.01 22.71
C VAL A 38 1.84 -24.52 22.85
N GLY A 39 0.79 -25.08 22.25
CA GLY A 39 0.56 -26.53 22.18
C GLY A 39 -0.17 -27.14 23.38
N GLY A 40 -0.34 -28.48 23.37
CA GLY A 40 -1.21 -29.21 24.30
C GLY A 40 -2.49 -29.74 23.64
N HIS A 41 -3.29 -30.51 24.38
CA HIS A 41 -4.53 -31.17 23.91
C HIS A 41 -5.72 -30.20 23.68
N ASN A 42 -5.42 -28.94 23.34
CA ASN A 42 -6.27 -27.81 22.92
C ASN A 42 -5.42 -26.51 22.74
N GLY A 43 -4.12 -26.62 22.46
CA GLY A 43 -3.20 -25.49 22.54
C GLY A 43 -3.39 -24.47 21.42
N SER A 44 -3.88 -23.28 21.77
CA SER A 44 -3.97 -22.13 20.86
C SER A 44 -2.60 -21.54 20.56
N ASP A 45 -2.51 -20.83 19.44
CA ASP A 45 -1.35 -20.00 19.12
C ASP A 45 -1.18 -18.89 20.17
N SER A 46 0.07 -18.54 20.47
CA SER A 46 0.40 -17.34 21.23
C SER A 46 0.75 -16.22 20.26
N ARG A 47 0.07 -15.08 20.35
CA ARG A 47 0.38 -13.89 19.54
C ARG A 47 0.97 -12.79 20.40
N VAL A 48 2.18 -12.35 20.04
CA VAL A 48 2.87 -11.25 20.71
C VAL A 48 2.80 -10.04 19.80
N TYR A 49 2.16 -8.97 20.27
CA TYR A 49 2.15 -7.69 19.57
C TYR A 49 3.39 -6.88 19.96
N VAL A 50 4.02 -6.29 18.96
CA VAL A 50 5.20 -5.44 19.06
C VAL A 50 4.74 -4.01 18.75
N THR A 51 5.05 -3.09 19.64
CA THR A 51 4.69 -1.67 19.52
C THR A 51 5.91 -0.81 19.82
N VAL A 52 5.95 0.41 19.29
CA VAL A 52 7.06 1.34 19.46
C VAL A 52 6.61 2.55 20.27
N ASP A 53 7.32 2.85 21.36
CA ASP A 53 7.19 4.09 22.12
C ASP A 53 8.00 5.18 21.41
N TRP A 54 7.33 5.94 20.56
CA TRP A 54 7.95 6.96 19.71
C TRP A 54 8.53 8.16 20.46
N ASP A 55 8.16 8.37 21.73
CA ASP A 55 8.73 9.45 22.54
C ASP A 55 10.16 9.10 22.97
N LYS A 56 10.44 7.81 23.19
CA LYS A 56 11.75 7.27 23.57
C LYS A 56 12.58 6.76 22.40
N ALA A 57 11.94 6.43 21.28
CA ALA A 57 12.64 5.97 20.08
C ALA A 57 13.66 7.01 19.58
N PRO A 58 14.76 6.58 18.92
CA PRO A 58 15.70 7.49 18.29
C PRO A 58 15.00 8.50 17.36
N LYS A 59 15.38 9.78 17.45
CA LYS A 59 14.77 10.86 16.65
C LYS A 59 15.09 10.69 15.16
N ALA A 60 14.18 11.12 14.30
CA ALA A 60 14.34 10.99 12.86
C ALA A 60 15.47 11.90 12.33
N PRO A 61 16.06 11.57 11.17
CA PRO A 61 15.94 10.30 10.46
C PRO A 61 16.76 9.21 11.16
N ASN A 62 16.13 8.07 11.46
CA ASN A 62 16.82 6.94 12.08
C ASN A 62 16.26 5.60 11.59
N THR A 63 17.16 4.66 11.33
CA THR A 63 16.83 3.26 11.07
C THR A 63 17.64 2.41 12.04
N THR A 64 16.96 1.61 12.86
CA THR A 64 17.60 0.70 13.81
C THR A 64 17.00 -0.69 13.69
N GLU A 65 17.86 -1.72 13.71
CA GLU A 65 17.43 -3.11 13.86
C GLU A 65 17.31 -3.46 15.34
N VAL A 66 16.15 -3.96 15.72
CA VAL A 66 15.84 -4.40 17.08
C VAL A 66 15.69 -5.92 17.10
N PHE A 67 16.37 -6.56 18.05
CA PHE A 67 16.33 -8.01 18.23
C PHE A 67 15.33 -8.37 19.33
N ILE A 68 14.30 -9.14 18.95
CA ILE A 68 13.37 -9.76 19.88
C ILE A 68 13.82 -11.21 20.07
N ASN A 69 14.42 -11.47 21.23
CA ASN A 69 14.92 -12.78 21.61
C ASN A 69 13.79 -13.67 22.11
N ILE A 70 13.76 -14.91 21.65
CA ILE A 70 12.78 -15.92 22.04
C ILE A 70 13.52 -17.10 22.66
N THR A 71 13.23 -17.40 23.91
CA THR A 71 13.73 -18.60 24.59
C THR A 71 12.57 -19.54 24.92
N SER A 72 12.85 -20.84 25.03
CA SER A 72 11.85 -21.85 25.37
C SER A 72 12.37 -22.82 26.43
N ASP A 73 11.47 -23.46 27.15
CA ASP A 73 11.78 -24.52 28.12
C ASP A 73 12.15 -25.87 27.49
N CYS A 74 12.24 -25.96 26.16
CA CYS A 74 12.79 -27.10 25.43
C CYS A 74 14.26 -27.38 25.81
N ARG A 75 14.51 -28.38 26.66
CA ARG A 75 15.85 -28.85 27.05
C ARG A 75 16.15 -30.23 26.47
N GLY A 76 17.42 -30.52 26.21
CA GLY A 76 17.91 -31.84 25.76
C GLY A 76 17.76 -32.13 24.27
N PHE A 77 17.21 -31.18 23.50
CA PHE A 77 17.07 -31.24 22.05
C PHE A 77 17.97 -30.24 21.32
N GLU A 78 18.94 -29.64 22.02
CA GLU A 78 19.86 -28.61 21.50
C GLU A 78 20.64 -29.14 20.28
N ARG A 79 20.94 -30.45 20.25
CA ARG A 79 21.57 -31.11 19.09
C ARG A 79 20.73 -31.07 17.80
N TYR A 80 19.43 -30.82 17.92
CA TYR A 80 18.49 -30.65 16.82
C TYR A 80 18.04 -29.19 16.68
N ALA A 81 18.42 -28.32 17.61
CA ALA A 81 18.13 -26.90 17.56
C ALA A 81 19.20 -26.21 16.69
N GLY A 82 18.76 -25.23 15.89
CA GLY A 82 19.65 -24.29 15.23
C GLY A 82 20.13 -23.20 16.18
N GLN A 83 20.49 -22.03 15.62
CA GLN A 83 20.65 -20.83 16.44
C GLN A 83 19.34 -20.49 17.16
N GLU A 84 19.45 -19.85 18.33
CA GLU A 84 18.29 -19.38 19.08
C GLU A 84 17.40 -18.51 18.18
N PRO A 85 16.08 -18.77 18.15
CA PRO A 85 15.18 -18.01 17.32
C PRO A 85 15.14 -16.56 17.80
N ARG A 86 15.30 -15.64 16.85
CA ARG A 86 15.14 -14.20 17.06
C ARG A 86 14.30 -13.61 15.95
N VAL A 87 13.47 -12.66 16.31
CA VAL A 87 12.81 -11.80 15.33
C VAL A 87 13.62 -10.52 15.21
N VAL A 88 13.91 -10.13 13.98
CA VAL A 88 14.51 -8.83 13.69
C VAL A 88 13.39 -7.90 13.28
N ALA A 89 13.19 -6.83 14.04
CA ALA A 89 12.25 -5.76 13.72
C ALA A 89 13.05 -4.52 13.32
N THR A 90 12.82 -4.00 12.11
CA THR A 90 13.44 -2.76 11.66
C THR A 90 12.55 -1.59 12.07
N VAL A 91 13.02 -0.75 12.99
CA VAL A 91 12.33 0.47 13.41
C VAL A 91 12.85 1.62 12.56
N ILE A 92 11.97 2.20 11.76
CA ILE A 92 12.29 3.30 10.84
C ILE A 92 11.53 4.55 11.31
N ASN A 93 12.26 5.54 11.83
CA ASN A 93 11.71 6.84 12.20
C ASN A 93 12.03 7.87 11.11
N ARG A 94 11.00 8.36 10.44
CA ARG A 94 11.05 9.37 9.39
C ARG A 94 10.19 10.56 9.79
N GLU A 95 10.58 11.73 9.33
CA GLU A 95 9.86 12.99 9.51
C GLU A 95 9.65 13.63 8.14
N VAL A 96 8.49 14.27 7.99
CA VAL A 96 8.14 15.14 6.86
C VAL A 96 8.03 16.57 7.40
N PRO A 97 8.09 17.60 6.53
CA PRO A 97 7.83 18.98 6.95
C PRO A 97 6.51 19.10 7.73
N ASP A 98 6.49 19.96 8.75
CA ASP A 98 5.33 20.13 9.66
C ASP A 98 4.09 20.67 8.92
N ASP A 99 4.28 21.33 7.78
CA ASP A 99 3.28 21.92 6.90
C ASP A 99 2.88 21.01 5.72
N PHE A 100 3.46 19.81 5.61
CA PHE A 100 3.12 18.90 4.52
C PHE A 100 1.74 18.26 4.73
N GLU A 101 0.84 18.43 3.76
CA GLU A 101 -0.46 17.77 3.69
C GLU A 101 -0.52 16.84 2.48
N GLY A 102 -0.62 15.54 2.70
CA GLY A 102 -0.66 14.57 1.60
C GLY A 102 -0.31 13.16 2.04
N PHE A 103 -0.01 12.31 1.07
CA PHE A 103 0.30 10.90 1.30
C PHE A 103 1.79 10.69 1.52
N VAL A 104 2.16 10.08 2.65
CA VAL A 104 3.57 9.87 3.00
C VAL A 104 3.96 8.42 2.71
N GLU A 105 5.08 8.22 2.02
CA GLU A 105 5.62 6.89 1.72
C GLU A 105 5.92 6.10 3.00
N SER A 106 5.40 4.89 3.06
CA SER A 106 5.67 3.91 4.11
C SER A 106 5.97 2.56 3.48
N ASP A 107 6.92 1.81 4.04
CA ASP A 107 7.27 0.47 3.57
C ASP A 107 7.53 0.39 2.04
N GLY A 108 8.15 1.43 1.48
CA GLY A 108 8.54 1.50 0.07
C GLY A 108 7.40 1.74 -0.92
N HIS A 109 6.21 2.13 -0.46
CA HIS A 109 5.08 2.41 -1.33
C HIS A 109 4.18 3.53 -0.78
N VAL A 110 3.32 4.05 -1.66
CA VAL A 110 2.20 4.92 -1.32
C VAL A 110 0.95 4.27 -1.91
N SER A 111 -0.11 4.15 -1.12
CA SER A 111 -1.40 3.61 -1.56
C SER A 111 -2.49 4.63 -1.26
N ILE A 112 -3.26 4.98 -2.28
CA ILE A 112 -4.21 6.10 -2.26
C ILE A 112 -5.56 5.61 -2.78
N GLU A 113 -6.63 5.89 -2.04
CA GLU A 113 -8.00 5.73 -2.56
C GLU A 113 -8.29 6.87 -3.53
N ALA A 114 -8.87 6.57 -4.69
CA ALA A 114 -9.11 7.56 -5.75
C ALA A 114 -9.94 8.78 -5.27
N SER A 115 -10.82 8.61 -4.28
CA SER A 115 -11.65 9.69 -3.74
C SER A 115 -10.91 10.66 -2.81
N HIS A 116 -9.63 10.43 -2.52
CA HIS A 116 -8.82 11.28 -1.65
C HIS A 116 -7.81 12.13 -2.44
N TYR A 117 -8.21 12.62 -3.61
CA TYR A 117 -7.46 13.67 -4.32
C TYR A 117 -7.44 14.95 -3.47
N GLN A 118 -6.36 15.71 -3.59
CA GLN A 118 -6.18 16.98 -2.87
C GLN A 118 -6.71 18.15 -3.67
N ASP A 119 -6.56 18.10 -5.00
CA ASP A 119 -6.99 19.17 -5.89
C ASP A 119 -7.45 18.60 -7.25
N ILE A 120 -8.05 19.46 -8.06
CA ILE A 120 -8.41 19.18 -9.45
C ILE A 120 -7.73 20.24 -10.33
N TYR A 121 -6.87 19.78 -11.22
CA TYR A 121 -6.42 20.60 -12.34
C TYR A 121 -7.57 20.70 -13.33
N GLU A 122 -8.04 21.90 -13.68
CA GLU A 122 -9.26 22.07 -14.49
C GLU A 122 -9.07 21.78 -15.99
N GLY A 123 -7.84 21.88 -16.51
CA GLY A 123 -7.57 21.78 -17.95
C GLY A 123 -7.69 23.13 -18.68
N ASP A 124 -7.36 23.11 -19.98
CA ASP A 124 -7.37 24.28 -20.87
C ASP A 124 -8.70 24.40 -21.66
N SER A 125 -9.63 23.46 -21.50
CA SER A 125 -10.92 23.49 -22.20
C SER A 125 -11.83 24.59 -21.66
N ASP A 126 -12.57 25.25 -22.57
CA ASP A 126 -13.65 26.19 -22.22
C ASP A 126 -14.94 25.45 -21.76
N ASP A 127 -14.95 24.11 -21.75
CA ASP A 127 -16.09 23.29 -21.33
C ASP A 127 -16.15 23.15 -19.80
N GLU A 128 -16.77 24.15 -19.16
CA GLU A 128 -17.03 24.18 -17.70
C GLU A 128 -17.95 23.03 -17.20
N SER A 129 -18.43 22.13 -18.07
CA SER A 129 -19.32 21.03 -17.65
C SER A 129 -18.59 19.77 -17.20
N LEU A 130 -17.27 19.69 -17.39
CA LEU A 130 -16.45 18.53 -17.05
C LEU A 130 -16.12 18.51 -15.55
N GLU A 131 -16.68 17.56 -14.82
CA GLU A 131 -16.47 17.45 -13.37
C GLU A 131 -16.15 16.01 -12.95
N TYR A 132 -15.23 15.85 -12.00
CA TYR A 132 -15.00 14.56 -11.36
C TYR A 132 -16.00 14.28 -10.26
N HIS A 133 -16.71 13.16 -10.38
CA HIS A 133 -17.69 12.71 -9.41
C HIS A 133 -17.15 11.54 -8.60
N THR A 134 -17.23 11.66 -7.26
CA THR A 134 -16.96 10.54 -6.35
C THR A 134 -18.19 9.65 -6.21
N ILE A 135 -18.06 8.39 -6.62
CA ILE A 135 -19.09 7.36 -6.50
C ILE A 135 -18.83 6.56 -5.23
N LYS A 136 -19.56 6.90 -4.16
CA LYS A 136 -19.41 6.26 -2.84
C LYS A 136 -19.77 4.77 -2.89
N ASN A 137 -18.99 3.93 -2.19
CA ASN A 137 -19.17 2.48 -2.11
C ASN A 137 -19.11 1.77 -3.48
N TYR A 138 -18.39 2.35 -4.43
CA TYR A 138 -18.16 1.77 -5.74
C TYR A 138 -16.79 1.08 -5.79
N GLY A 139 -16.74 -0.06 -6.48
CA GLY A 139 -15.51 -0.86 -6.59
C GLY A 139 -15.29 -1.80 -5.39
N ARG A 140 -14.03 -2.15 -5.17
CA ARG A 140 -13.62 -3.17 -4.17
C ARG A 140 -13.29 -2.58 -2.79
N THR A 141 -13.07 -1.28 -2.72
CA THR A 141 -12.59 -0.57 -1.53
C THR A 141 -13.58 0.54 -1.13
N LEU A 142 -13.15 1.79 -1.01
CA LEU A 142 -13.94 2.90 -0.46
C LEU A 142 -14.90 3.53 -1.49
N ALA A 143 -14.37 3.92 -2.65
CA ALA A 143 -15.09 4.63 -3.69
C ALA A 143 -14.34 4.60 -5.02
N GLY A 144 -15.06 4.83 -6.11
CA GLY A 144 -14.48 5.17 -7.41
C GLY A 144 -14.66 6.65 -7.72
N VAL A 145 -13.87 7.15 -8.65
CA VAL A 145 -14.00 8.51 -9.21
C VAL A 145 -14.11 8.37 -10.72
N GLY A 146 -15.04 9.13 -11.32
CA GLY A 146 -15.26 9.14 -12.76
C GLY A 146 -15.60 10.54 -13.24
N LEU A 147 -15.28 10.82 -14.50
CA LEU A 147 -15.59 12.09 -15.15
C LEU A 147 -17.07 12.12 -15.55
N TYR A 148 -17.70 13.27 -15.41
CA TYR A 148 -19.06 13.57 -15.83
C TYR A 148 -19.06 14.84 -16.71
N PRO A 149 -19.91 14.95 -17.74
CA PRO A 149 -20.94 14.00 -18.17
C PRO A 149 -20.39 12.74 -18.87
N LEU A 150 -21.22 11.70 -18.98
CA LEU A 150 -20.79 10.38 -19.50
C LEU A 150 -20.73 10.31 -21.04
N ASP A 151 -21.27 11.32 -21.71
CA ASP A 151 -21.26 11.48 -23.17
C ASP A 151 -20.17 12.42 -23.67
N THR A 152 -19.22 12.79 -22.79
CA THR A 152 -18.01 13.52 -23.17
C THR A 152 -17.19 12.75 -24.20
N GLU A 153 -16.79 13.44 -25.27
CA GLU A 153 -15.89 12.90 -26.30
C GLU A 153 -14.44 12.81 -25.79
N THR A 154 -13.58 12.09 -26.51
CA THR A 154 -12.16 11.96 -26.14
C THR A 154 -11.49 13.33 -26.07
N LEU A 155 -10.76 13.56 -24.98
CA LEU A 155 -10.04 14.80 -24.70
C LEU A 155 -8.55 14.61 -25.00
N GLU A 156 -7.91 15.63 -25.57
CA GLU A 156 -6.45 15.65 -25.70
C GLU A 156 -5.79 15.93 -24.34
N VAL A 157 -4.52 15.56 -24.20
CA VAL A 157 -3.78 15.80 -22.96
C VAL A 157 -3.71 17.30 -22.67
N GLY A 158 -4.19 17.70 -21.49
CA GLY A 158 -4.26 19.10 -21.05
C GLY A 158 -5.62 19.76 -21.26
N GLU A 159 -6.50 19.22 -22.11
CA GLU A 159 -7.84 19.79 -22.31
C GLU A 159 -8.79 19.46 -21.14
N GLY A 160 -8.75 18.22 -20.65
CA GLY A 160 -9.64 17.76 -19.59
C GLY A 160 -9.08 17.96 -18.18
N PRO A 161 -9.96 17.90 -17.16
CA PRO A 161 -9.52 18.00 -15.79
C PRO A 161 -8.69 16.77 -15.36
N ALA A 162 -7.83 16.93 -14.37
CA ALA A 162 -7.03 15.86 -13.78
C ALA A 162 -7.10 15.87 -12.26
N LEU A 163 -7.11 14.68 -11.66
CA LEU A 163 -7.03 14.52 -10.20
C LEU A 163 -5.60 14.68 -9.73
N GLU A 164 -5.37 15.60 -8.79
CA GLU A 164 -4.04 15.85 -8.22
C GLU A 164 -3.89 15.15 -6.86
N TYR A 165 -2.74 14.49 -6.70
CA TYR A 165 -2.39 13.78 -5.48
C TYR A 165 -1.02 14.20 -4.98
N GLU A 166 -0.99 14.79 -3.79
CA GLU A 166 0.26 15.19 -3.15
C GLU A 166 0.87 14.03 -2.38
N MET A 167 2.16 13.77 -2.60
CA MET A 167 2.87 12.69 -1.92
C MET A 167 4.30 13.06 -1.51
N TYR A 168 4.74 12.54 -0.37
CA TYR A 168 6.10 12.68 0.13
C TYR A 168 6.82 11.33 0.05
N LEU A 169 7.79 11.25 -0.86
CA LEU A 169 8.60 10.05 -1.10
C LEU A 169 9.96 10.19 -0.41
N PHE A 170 10.37 9.16 0.32
CA PHE A 170 11.69 9.04 0.95
C PHE A 170 12.67 8.26 0.09
N SER A 171 12.16 7.39 -0.78
CA SER A 171 12.97 6.52 -1.61
C SER A 171 13.62 7.30 -2.75
N ASN A 172 14.95 7.20 -2.86
CA ASN A 172 15.72 7.86 -3.92
C ASN A 172 15.81 6.94 -5.15
N HIS A 173 14.72 6.86 -5.91
CA HIS A 173 14.64 6.11 -7.17
C HIS A 173 14.40 7.06 -8.35
N SER A 174 14.99 6.74 -9.49
CA SER A 174 14.81 7.51 -10.73
C SER A 174 13.49 7.21 -11.44
N ALA A 175 12.73 6.21 -10.97
CA ALA A 175 11.46 5.80 -11.54
C ALA A 175 10.58 5.17 -10.45
N ALA A 176 9.27 5.35 -10.57
CA ALA A 176 8.26 4.70 -9.75
C ALA A 176 7.30 3.92 -10.65
N ASN A 177 6.85 2.75 -10.18
CA ASN A 177 5.77 2.02 -10.83
C ASN A 177 4.44 2.51 -10.27
N VAL A 178 3.61 3.10 -11.13
CA VAL A 178 2.26 3.52 -10.78
C VAL A 178 1.27 2.47 -11.27
N THR A 179 0.41 2.00 -10.37
CA THR A 179 -0.66 1.04 -10.71
C THR A 179 -2.00 1.68 -10.37
N LEU A 180 -2.85 1.84 -11.39
CA LEU A 180 -4.22 2.28 -11.21
C LEU A 180 -5.16 1.06 -11.20
N PHE A 181 -6.07 1.05 -10.22
CA PHE A 181 -7.16 0.08 -10.14
C PHE A 181 -8.42 0.72 -10.73
N ILE A 182 -8.79 0.30 -11.94
CA ILE A 182 -9.89 0.87 -12.71
C ILE A 182 -11.01 -0.16 -12.78
N SER A 183 -12.26 0.29 -12.89
CA SER A 183 -13.37 -0.64 -13.09
C SER A 183 -13.24 -1.36 -14.43
N PRO A 184 -13.69 -2.62 -14.53
CA PRO A 184 -13.55 -3.44 -15.73
C PRO A 184 -14.45 -2.89 -16.86
N ALA A 185 -13.95 -1.88 -17.57
CA ALA A 185 -14.64 -1.21 -18.67
C ALA A 185 -14.04 -1.68 -20.01
N ALA A 186 -14.89 -2.05 -20.96
CA ALA A 186 -14.48 -2.35 -22.33
C ALA A 186 -14.41 -1.06 -23.17
N ASN A 187 -13.75 -1.12 -24.32
CA ASN A 187 -13.76 -0.07 -25.34
C ASN A 187 -15.17 0.01 -25.98
N TYR A 188 -16.15 0.60 -25.28
CA TYR A 188 -17.56 0.57 -25.68
C TYR A 188 -17.85 1.37 -26.96
N LEU A 189 -17.06 2.41 -27.25
CA LEU A 189 -17.08 3.16 -28.52
C LEU A 189 -16.30 2.45 -29.64
N GLY A 190 -15.74 1.27 -29.34
CA GLY A 190 -15.02 0.41 -30.27
C GLY A 190 -13.50 0.61 -30.23
N ASP A 191 -12.77 -0.34 -30.82
CA ASP A 191 -11.29 -0.37 -30.75
C ASP A 191 -10.58 0.78 -31.50
N ARG A 192 -11.33 1.62 -32.21
CA ARG A 192 -10.82 2.86 -32.84
C ARG A 192 -11.03 4.11 -31.98
N ASN A 193 -11.79 3.98 -30.90
CA ASN A 193 -11.96 5.00 -29.87
C ASN A 193 -11.86 4.29 -28.50
N PRO A 194 -10.65 3.85 -28.13
CA PRO A 194 -10.43 3.09 -26.91
C PRO A 194 -10.57 3.96 -25.66
N LEU A 195 -10.74 3.31 -24.51
CA LEU A 195 -10.63 4.00 -23.22
C LEU A 195 -9.15 4.28 -22.95
N GLU A 196 -8.81 5.54 -22.70
CA GLU A 196 -7.45 5.99 -22.39
C GLU A 196 -7.45 6.96 -21.22
N TYR A 197 -6.32 7.07 -20.53
CA TYR A 197 -6.06 8.11 -19.55
C TYR A 197 -4.61 8.58 -19.64
N ALA A 198 -4.37 9.83 -19.24
CA ALA A 198 -3.02 10.36 -19.09
C ALA A 198 -2.62 10.33 -17.62
N ILE A 199 -1.34 10.08 -17.35
CA ILE A 199 -0.77 10.16 -16.01
C ILE A 199 0.62 10.76 -16.05
N VAL A 200 0.94 11.58 -15.05
CA VAL A 200 2.25 12.17 -14.88
C VAL A 200 2.61 12.18 -13.41
N LEU A 201 3.89 11.94 -13.10
CA LEU A 201 4.46 12.01 -11.77
C LEU A 201 5.74 12.82 -11.86
N PHE A 202 5.83 13.90 -11.08
CA PHE A 202 6.98 14.79 -11.08
C PHE A 202 7.16 15.45 -9.70
N PRO A 203 8.38 15.91 -9.34
CA PRO A 203 8.60 16.61 -8.09
C PRO A 203 7.82 17.94 -8.04
N SER A 204 7.24 18.26 -6.88
CA SER A 204 6.59 19.56 -6.67
C SER A 204 7.57 20.72 -6.87
N GLY A 205 7.13 21.75 -7.58
CA GLY A 205 7.92 22.95 -7.89
C GLY A 205 8.88 22.83 -9.08
N GLU A 206 8.94 21.68 -9.73
CA GLU A 206 9.65 21.48 -11.00
C GLU A 206 8.67 21.56 -12.18
N ASP A 207 9.20 21.78 -13.39
CA ASP A 207 8.40 21.78 -14.61
C ASP A 207 7.79 20.39 -14.86
N GLN A 208 6.49 20.36 -15.17
CA GLN A 208 5.79 19.12 -15.49
C GLN A 208 6.35 18.50 -16.79
N PRO A 209 6.77 17.22 -16.78
CA PRO A 209 7.15 16.51 -18.00
C PRO A 209 5.92 16.08 -18.81
N GLU A 210 6.14 15.65 -20.05
CA GLU A 210 5.08 15.10 -20.90
C GLU A 210 4.34 13.93 -20.21
N PRO A 211 3.00 14.01 -20.08
CA PRO A 211 2.22 12.92 -19.51
C PRO A 211 2.31 11.64 -20.33
N THR A 212 2.25 10.50 -19.64
CA THR A 212 2.17 9.18 -20.27
C THR A 212 0.71 8.83 -20.53
N ILE A 213 0.35 8.58 -21.80
CA ILE A 213 -0.96 8.07 -22.18
C ILE A 213 -0.98 6.55 -22.03
N VAL A 214 -2.01 6.04 -21.37
CA VAL A 214 -2.18 4.60 -21.10
C VAL A 214 -3.53 4.15 -21.62
N GLN A 215 -3.50 3.10 -22.45
CA GLN A 215 -4.67 2.34 -22.86
C GLN A 215 -4.74 1.03 -22.03
N PRO A 216 -5.57 0.96 -20.97
CA PRO A 216 -5.59 -0.20 -20.07
C PRO A 216 -6.10 -1.48 -20.73
N ILE A 217 -7.05 -1.37 -21.67
CA ILE A 217 -7.67 -2.52 -22.36
C ILE A 217 -7.34 -2.48 -23.85
N GLY A 218 -6.65 -3.52 -24.32
CA GLY A 218 -6.33 -3.71 -25.74
C GLY A 218 -7.55 -3.98 -26.62
N PRO A 219 -7.36 -4.07 -27.95
CA PRO A 219 -8.45 -4.31 -28.89
C PRO A 219 -8.97 -5.75 -28.82
N ASN A 220 -10.17 -5.98 -29.35
CA ASN A 220 -10.66 -7.32 -29.63
C ASN A 220 -9.88 -7.95 -30.80
N VAL A 221 -9.69 -9.27 -30.75
CA VAL A 221 -8.99 -10.01 -31.82
C VAL A 221 -9.93 -11.03 -32.45
N GLY A 222 -10.57 -10.64 -33.55
CA GLY A 222 -11.60 -11.45 -34.20
C GLY A 222 -12.83 -11.59 -33.30
N SER A 223 -13.18 -12.82 -32.94
CA SER A 223 -14.26 -13.09 -31.96
C SER A 223 -13.78 -13.17 -30.52
N ASN A 224 -12.48 -12.99 -30.27
CA ASN A 224 -11.90 -13.07 -28.94
C ASN A 224 -11.93 -11.69 -28.27
N MET A 225 -12.25 -11.70 -26.99
CA MET A 225 -12.11 -10.54 -26.09
C MET A 225 -10.64 -10.11 -25.98
N PRO A 226 -10.36 -8.89 -25.46
CA PRO A 226 -9.00 -8.41 -25.29
C PRO A 226 -8.16 -9.35 -24.42
N GLU A 227 -6.84 -9.32 -24.63
CA GLU A 227 -5.91 -10.04 -23.78
C GLU A 227 -6.12 -9.67 -22.31
N GLY A 228 -6.10 -10.65 -21.41
CA GLY A 228 -6.32 -10.44 -19.98
C GLY A 228 -7.79 -10.30 -19.55
N TRP A 229 -8.76 -10.17 -20.47
CA TRP A 229 -10.18 -9.98 -20.13
C TRP A 229 -10.75 -11.07 -19.21
N GLY A 230 -10.31 -12.31 -19.39
CA GLY A 230 -10.69 -13.44 -18.55
C GLY A 230 -10.25 -13.33 -17.08
N TYR A 231 -9.32 -12.44 -16.74
CA TYR A 231 -8.91 -12.13 -15.37
C TYR A 231 -9.55 -10.86 -14.83
N VAL A 232 -9.67 -9.83 -15.68
CA VAL A 232 -10.25 -8.53 -15.32
C VAL A 232 -11.70 -8.67 -14.84
N VAL A 233 -12.52 -9.47 -15.54
CA VAL A 233 -13.92 -9.70 -15.17
C VAL A 233 -14.08 -10.39 -13.80
N PRO A 234 -13.44 -11.55 -13.51
CA PRO A 234 -13.60 -12.19 -12.21
C PRO A 234 -12.92 -11.45 -11.06
N ASN A 235 -11.86 -10.68 -11.32
CA ASN A 235 -11.20 -9.87 -10.30
C ASN A 235 -11.94 -8.55 -10.02
N ALA A 236 -12.88 -8.16 -10.90
CA ALA A 236 -13.64 -6.91 -10.85
C ALA A 236 -12.76 -5.65 -10.79
N VAL A 237 -11.58 -5.72 -11.43
CA VAL A 237 -10.57 -4.66 -11.55
C VAL A 237 -9.58 -5.01 -12.65
#